data_AF-A0A1M7RXX9-F1
#
_entry.id   AF-A0A1M7RXX9-F1
#
_cell.length_a   1.000
_cell.length_b   1.000
_cell.length_c   1.000
_cell.angle_alpha   90.00
_cell.angle_beta   90.00
_cell.angle_gamma   90.00
#
_symmetry.space_group_name_H-M   'P 1'
#
loop_
_entity.id
_entity.type
_entity.pdbx_description
1 polymer ?
#
loop_
_entity_poly.entity_id
_entity_poly.type
_entity_poly.pdbx_seq_one_letter_code
_entity_poly.pdbx_strand_id
1 'polypeptide(L)'
;MERVSDKDLNIIAKQLDRNVENVLSVERYCSFGFPVVILSYPVRNGKPFPTIHYLTCPHLVKEVSKLEEQGYVKKYERLIEDNIRFFSRLEQAHKDVIKKRMSLLKPEDSEWDAVLASSGTGGIRNWKTLKCLHLHLADYLAGIDNPIGELVYNQIEKKECGECYCCKL
;
A
#
# COMPACT_ATOMS: atom_id res chain seq x y z
N MET A 1 -2.54 -19.65 7.30
CA MET A 1 -1.66 -18.71 6.60
C MET A 1 -0.24 -19.15 6.86
N GLU A 2 0.54 -19.34 5.79
CA GLU A 2 1.97 -19.66 5.92
C GLU A 2 2.68 -18.44 6.52
N ARG A 3 3.58 -18.68 7.47
CA ARG A 3 4.32 -17.61 8.15
C ARG A 3 5.33 -17.00 7.18
N VAL A 4 5.41 -15.67 7.13
CA VAL A 4 6.45 -14.96 6.34
C VAL A 4 7.83 -15.43 6.79
N SER A 5 8.70 -15.74 5.82
CA SER A 5 10.01 -16.29 6.11
C SER A 5 10.88 -15.26 6.87
N ASP A 6 11.77 -15.73 7.75
CA ASP A 6 12.70 -14.84 8.45
C ASP A 6 13.62 -14.08 7.48
N LYS A 7 13.91 -14.68 6.32
CA LYS A 7 14.64 -14.02 5.22
C LYS A 7 13.86 -12.82 4.69
N ASP A 8 12.58 -12.98 4.40
CA ASP A 8 11.75 -11.87 3.91
C ASP A 8 11.59 -10.79 4.97
N LEU A 9 11.36 -11.16 6.23
CA LEU A 9 11.26 -10.19 7.33
C LEU A 9 12.53 -9.36 7.47
N ASN A 10 13.71 -9.98 7.39
CA ASN A 10 14.99 -9.28 7.43
C ASN A 10 15.15 -8.32 6.24
N ILE A 11 14.78 -8.74 5.03
CA ILE A 11 14.83 -7.86 3.86
C ILE A 11 13.84 -6.71 4.00
N ILE A 12 12.60 -6.97 4.40
CA ILE A 12 11.54 -5.96 4.59
C ILE A 12 12.02 -4.91 5.60
N ALA A 13 12.64 -5.34 6.71
CA ALA A 13 13.16 -4.42 7.71
C ALA A 13 14.25 -3.48 7.15
N LYS A 14 15.16 -4.02 6.32
CA LYS A 14 16.19 -3.23 5.64
C LYS A 14 15.61 -2.32 4.56
N GLN A 15 14.62 -2.80 3.81
CA GLN A 15 13.92 -2.02 2.77
C GLN A 15 13.18 -0.82 3.33
N LEU A 16 12.55 -0.97 4.51
CA LEU A 16 11.79 0.08 5.18
C LEU A 16 12.61 0.88 6.20
N ASP A 17 13.87 0.52 6.41
CA ASP A 17 14.77 1.10 7.42
C ASP A 17 14.15 1.14 8.83
N ARG A 18 13.43 0.06 9.20
CA ARG A 18 12.76 -0.07 10.50
C ARG A 18 12.34 -1.51 10.78
N ASN A 19 12.15 -1.85 12.05
CA ASN A 19 11.53 -3.12 12.42
C ASN A 19 10.03 -3.14 12.05
N VAL A 20 9.59 -4.26 11.48
CA VAL A 20 8.20 -4.49 11.05
C VAL A 20 7.67 -5.74 11.73
N GLU A 21 6.79 -5.54 12.71
CA GLU A 21 6.29 -6.61 13.58
C GLU A 21 4.92 -7.14 13.17
N ASN A 22 4.20 -6.39 12.34
CA ASN A 22 2.83 -6.68 11.96
C ASN A 22 2.71 -7.22 10.52
N VAL A 23 3.74 -7.87 9.97
CA VAL A 23 3.69 -8.46 8.61
C VAL A 23 2.91 -9.77 8.63
N LEU A 24 1.90 -9.89 7.77
CA LEU A 24 1.08 -11.10 7.60
C LEU A 24 1.51 -11.94 6.41
N SER A 25 1.81 -11.30 5.28
CA SER A 25 2.20 -11.94 4.02
C SER A 25 2.97 -10.97 3.14
N VAL A 26 3.68 -11.50 2.14
CA VAL A 26 4.18 -10.73 1.00
C VAL A 26 3.17 -10.89 -0.13
N GLU A 27 2.51 -9.81 -0.55
CA GLU A 27 1.50 -9.85 -1.62
C GLU A 27 2.15 -9.80 -3.01
N ARG A 28 3.40 -9.29 -3.11
CA ARG A 28 4.12 -9.22 -4.38
C ARG A 28 5.63 -9.33 -4.20
N TYR A 29 6.27 -10.11 -5.06
CA TYR A 29 7.73 -10.18 -5.23
C TYR A 29 8.14 -9.57 -6.58
N CYS A 30 9.38 -9.08 -6.69
CA CYS A 30 9.99 -8.71 -7.97
C CYS A 30 10.64 -9.92 -8.65
N SER A 31 11.12 -9.75 -9.89
CA SER A 31 11.81 -10.82 -10.64
C SER A 31 13.07 -11.36 -9.96
N PHE A 32 13.72 -10.56 -9.10
CA PHE A 32 14.86 -10.99 -8.27
C PHE A 32 14.45 -11.77 -7.01
N GLY A 33 13.15 -11.96 -6.76
CA GLY A 33 12.63 -12.70 -5.61
C GLY A 33 12.59 -11.91 -4.30
N PHE A 34 12.60 -10.57 -4.33
CA PHE A 34 12.49 -9.74 -3.13
C PHE A 34 11.09 -9.15 -2.95
N PRO A 35 10.63 -8.93 -1.70
CA PRO A 35 9.35 -8.30 -1.41
C PRO A 35 9.21 -6.91 -2.03
N VAL A 36 8.05 -6.66 -2.62
CA VAL A 36 7.65 -5.38 -3.22
C VAL A 36 6.47 -4.77 -2.47
N VAL A 37 5.47 -5.60 -2.16
CA VAL A 37 4.32 -5.20 -1.34
C VAL A 37 4.10 -6.25 -0.26
N ILE A 38 3.86 -5.78 0.95
CA ILE A 38 3.49 -6.61 2.09
C ILE A 38 2.06 -6.34 2.53
N LEU A 39 1.43 -7.35 3.10
CA LEU A 39 0.20 -7.23 3.86
C LEU A 39 0.54 -7.11 5.35
N SER A 40 -0.07 -6.15 6.02
CA SER A 40 0.12 -5.86 7.43
C SER A 40 -1.16 -6.08 8.24
N TYR A 41 -1.00 -6.56 9.47
CA TYR A 41 -2.09 -6.68 10.43
C TYR A 41 -2.60 -5.29 10.81
N PRO A 42 -3.93 -5.08 10.85
CA PRO A 42 -4.53 -3.76 11.02
C PRO A 42 -4.54 -3.23 12.46
N VAL A 43 -3.86 -3.92 13.38
CA VAL A 43 -3.61 -3.46 14.75
C VAL A 43 -2.11 -3.60 15.04
N ARG A 44 -1.54 -2.60 15.69
CA ARG A 44 -0.12 -2.61 16.09
C ARG A 44 0.01 -1.99 17.47
N ASN A 45 0.66 -2.71 18.39
CA ASN A 45 0.87 -2.27 19.78
C ASN A 45 -0.44 -1.84 20.47
N GLY A 46 -1.51 -2.64 20.30
CA GLY A 46 -2.83 -2.40 20.87
C GLY A 46 -3.54 -1.16 20.31
N LYS A 47 -3.16 -0.67 19.12
CA LYS A 47 -3.73 0.52 18.48
C LYS A 47 -4.09 0.24 17.02
N PRO A 48 -5.11 0.94 16.46
CA PRO A 48 -5.54 0.73 15.09
C PRO A 48 -4.45 1.19 14.12
N PHE A 49 -4.21 0.38 13.10
CA PHE A 49 -3.23 0.59 12.04
C PHE A 49 -3.91 0.40 10.67
N PRO A 50 -4.57 1.44 10.13
CA PRO A 50 -5.45 1.29 8.97
C PRO A 50 -4.73 0.84 7.68
N THR A 51 -3.44 1.09 7.55
CA THR A 51 -2.72 0.73 6.33
C THR A 51 -2.42 -0.77 6.35
N ILE A 52 -2.98 -1.51 5.40
CA ILE A 52 -2.76 -2.96 5.27
C ILE A 52 -1.80 -3.31 4.14
N HIS A 53 -1.76 -2.57 3.03
CA HIS A 53 -0.78 -2.77 1.97
C HIS A 53 0.34 -1.74 2.09
N TYR A 54 1.58 -2.22 2.10
CA TYR A 54 2.77 -1.37 2.19
C TYR A 54 3.73 -1.67 1.05
N LEU A 55 4.11 -0.63 0.30
CA LEU A 55 5.17 -0.69 -0.69
C LEU A 55 6.53 -0.70 0.03
N THR A 56 7.31 -1.76 -0.16
CA THR A 56 8.62 -1.93 0.49
C THR A 56 9.78 -1.76 -0.49
N CYS A 57 9.60 -2.06 -1.78
CA CYS A 57 10.68 -1.99 -2.77
C CYS A 57 11.31 -0.58 -2.85
N PRO A 58 12.61 -0.40 -2.49
CA PRO A 58 13.25 0.92 -2.46
C PRO A 58 13.27 1.62 -3.82
N HIS A 59 13.36 0.84 -4.91
CA HIS A 59 13.30 1.37 -6.27
C HIS A 59 11.94 2.00 -6.57
N LEU A 60 10.84 1.27 -6.33
CA LEU A 60 9.50 1.81 -6.57
C LEU A 60 9.17 2.95 -5.61
N VAL A 61 9.60 2.87 -4.34
CA VAL A 61 9.45 3.99 -3.40
C VAL A 61 10.10 5.26 -3.97
N LYS A 62 11.32 5.16 -4.49
CA LYS A 62 12.03 6.29 -5.11
C LYS A 62 11.32 6.81 -6.36
N GLU A 63 10.85 5.94 -7.26
CA GLU A 63 10.14 6.38 -8.47
C GLU A 63 8.80 7.05 -8.14
N VAL A 64 8.07 6.55 -7.14
CA VAL A 64 6.84 7.20 -6.67
C VAL A 64 7.14 8.56 -6.03
N SER A 65 8.19 8.67 -5.20
CA SER A 65 8.58 9.94 -4.58
C SER A 65 8.90 11.01 -5.63
N LYS A 66 9.55 10.66 -6.75
CA LYS A 66 9.77 11.60 -7.87
C LYS A 66 8.45 12.12 -8.45
N LEU A 67 7.43 11.27 -8.62
CA LEU A 67 6.11 11.70 -9.11
C LEU A 67 5.45 12.65 -8.11
N GLU A 68 5.56 12.38 -6.81
CA GLU A 68 5.03 13.27 -5.77
C GLU A 68 5.72 14.63 -5.78
N GLU A 69 7.05 14.66 -5.90
CA GLU A 69 7.86 15.89 -6.04
C GLU A 69 7.47 16.69 -7.30
N GLN A 70 7.10 16.02 -8.38
CA GLN A 70 6.58 16.63 -9.61
C GLN A 70 5.12 17.12 -9.48
N GLY A 71 4.47 16.96 -8.33
CA GLY A 71 3.13 17.47 -8.06
C GLY A 71 1.99 16.56 -8.54
N TYR A 72 2.24 15.28 -8.82
CA TYR A 72 1.22 14.36 -9.31
C TYR A 72 0.07 14.12 -8.32
N VAL A 73 0.31 14.27 -7.01
CA VAL A 73 -0.75 14.22 -5.99
C VAL A 73 -1.86 15.22 -6.31
N LYS A 74 -1.52 16.51 -6.42
CA LYS A 74 -2.50 17.56 -6.73
C LYS A 74 -3.12 17.37 -8.11
N LYS A 75 -2.36 16.87 -9.08
CA LYS A 75 -2.86 16.57 -10.43
C LYS A 75 -3.94 15.50 -10.40
N TYR A 76 -3.74 14.44 -9.62
CA TYR A 76 -4.71 13.36 -9.50
C TYR A 76 -5.89 13.71 -8.59
N GLU A 77 -5.71 14.51 -7.56
CA GLU A 77 -6.83 15.07 -6.78
C GLU A 77 -7.77 15.89 -7.66
N ARG A 78 -7.25 16.74 -8.55
CA ARG A 78 -8.09 17.43 -9.56
C ARG A 78 -8.83 16.47 -10.47
N LEU A 79 -8.16 15.41 -10.95
CA LEU A 79 -8.81 14.38 -11.76
C LEU A 79 -9.96 13.69 -11.01
N ILE A 80 -9.79 13.45 -9.70
CA ILE A 80 -10.84 12.88 -8.85
C ILE A 80 -12.03 13.83 -8.74
N GLU A 81 -11.78 15.13 -8.56
CA GLU A 81 -12.83 16.15 -8.48
C GLU A 81 -13.60 16.30 -9.81
N ASP A 82 -12.88 16.28 -10.93
CA ASP A 82 -13.45 16.57 -12.25
C ASP A 82 -14.11 15.37 -12.93
N ASN A 83 -13.81 14.13 -12.51
CA ASN A 83 -14.27 12.92 -13.18
C ASN A 83 -15.02 11.96 -12.24
N ILE A 84 -16.35 12.02 -12.31
CA ILE A 84 -17.24 11.20 -11.47
C ILE A 84 -17.05 9.69 -11.67
N ARG A 85 -16.80 9.22 -12.89
CA ARG A 85 -16.59 7.79 -13.16
C ARG A 85 -15.28 7.30 -12.56
N PHE A 86 -14.24 8.13 -12.63
CA PHE A 86 -12.95 7.86 -12.02
C PHE A 86 -13.07 7.83 -10.49
N PHE A 87 -13.77 8.80 -9.91
CA PHE A 87 -14.04 8.83 -8.48
C PHE A 87 -14.81 7.59 -8.01
N SER A 88 -15.86 7.15 -8.72
CA SER A 88 -16.60 5.94 -8.34
C SER A 88 -15.73 4.67 -8.34
N ARG A 89 -14.76 4.54 -9.25
CA ARG A 89 -13.76 3.45 -9.20
C ARG A 89 -12.88 3.56 -7.94
N LEU A 90 -12.44 4.76 -7.60
CA LEU A 90 -11.63 5.00 -6.41
C LEU A 90 -12.41 4.71 -5.11
N GLU A 91 -13.69 5.09 -5.04
CA GLU A 91 -14.56 4.75 -3.92
C GLU A 91 -14.70 3.24 -3.76
N GLN A 92 -14.82 2.49 -4.86
CA GLN A 92 -14.87 1.03 -4.81
C GLN A 92 -13.54 0.45 -4.29
N ALA A 93 -12.41 0.96 -4.75
CA ALA A 93 -11.10 0.55 -4.25
C ALA A 93 -10.95 0.78 -2.74
N HIS A 94 -11.43 1.91 -2.21
CA HIS A 94 -11.46 2.16 -0.76
C HIS A 94 -12.34 1.16 -0.01
N LYS A 95 -13.52 0.83 -0.55
CA LYS A 95 -14.41 -0.18 0.03
C LYS A 95 -13.78 -1.57 0.02
N ASP A 96 -13.06 -1.93 -1.04
CA ASP A 96 -12.35 -3.21 -1.14
C ASP A 96 -11.20 -3.30 -0.13
N VAL A 97 -10.47 -2.21 0.08
CA VAL A 97 -9.46 -2.12 1.15
C VAL A 97 -10.09 -2.25 2.53
N ILE A 98 -11.22 -1.59 2.79
CA ILE A 98 -11.97 -1.74 4.05
C ILE A 98 -12.38 -3.21 4.23
N LYS A 99 -12.97 -3.83 3.22
CA LYS A 99 -13.38 -5.23 3.27
C LYS A 99 -12.21 -6.17 3.56
N LYS A 100 -11.08 -6.02 2.85
CA LYS A 100 -9.85 -6.80 3.09
C LYS A 100 -9.37 -6.55 4.53
N ARG A 101 -9.29 -5.30 4.98
CA ARG A 101 -8.86 -4.93 6.34
C ARG A 101 -9.72 -5.60 7.41
N MET A 102 -11.04 -5.50 7.29
CA MET A 102 -11.98 -6.09 8.24
C MET A 102 -11.86 -7.62 8.26
N SER A 103 -11.61 -8.26 7.12
CA SER A 103 -11.40 -9.71 7.07
C SER A 103 -10.13 -10.20 7.78
N LEU A 104 -9.20 -9.31 8.11
CA LEU A 104 -7.97 -9.64 8.82
C LEU A 104 -8.12 -9.54 10.34
N LEU A 105 -9.13 -8.81 10.85
CA LEU A 105 -9.29 -8.57 12.27
C LEU A 105 -9.65 -9.84 13.04
N LYS A 106 -9.01 -10.03 14.19
CA LYS A 106 -9.38 -11.07 15.15
C LYS A 106 -10.51 -10.58 16.05
N PRO A 107 -11.35 -11.48 16.60
CA PRO A 107 -12.44 -11.10 17.52
C PRO A 107 -11.98 -10.25 18.72
N GLU A 108 -10.77 -10.50 19.21
CA GLU A 108 -10.14 -9.78 20.33
C GLU A 108 -9.90 -8.29 20.03
N ASP A 109 -9.81 -7.91 18.75
CA ASP A 109 -9.56 -6.53 18.30
C ASP A 109 -10.83 -5.79 17.88
N SER A 110 -12.02 -6.34 18.16
CA SER A 110 -13.33 -5.80 17.75
C SER A 110 -13.62 -4.38 18.25
N GLU A 111 -12.94 -3.93 19.31
CA GLU A 111 -13.01 -2.53 19.78
C GLU A 111 -12.59 -1.52 18.69
N TRP A 112 -11.76 -1.95 17.72
CA TRP A 112 -11.25 -1.11 16.63
C TRP A 112 -12.12 -1.12 15.38
N ASP A 113 -13.17 -1.94 15.32
CA ASP A 113 -13.99 -2.15 14.11
C ASP A 113 -14.50 -0.83 13.51
N ALA A 114 -15.09 0.03 14.34
CA ALA A 114 -15.64 1.30 13.88
C ALA A 114 -14.57 2.24 13.30
N VAL A 115 -13.38 2.28 13.92
CA VAL A 115 -12.27 3.12 13.46
C VAL A 115 -11.69 2.57 12.15
N LEU A 116 -11.54 1.25 12.04
CA LEU A 116 -10.96 0.59 10.88
C LEU A 116 -11.92 0.51 9.70
N ALA A 117 -13.24 0.49 9.94
CA ALA A 117 -14.26 0.51 8.89
C ALA A 117 -14.53 1.94 8.35
N SER A 118 -14.23 2.99 9.11
CA SER A 118 -14.57 4.39 8.76
C SER A 118 -13.56 5.09 7.84
N SER A 119 -12.55 4.39 7.33
CA SER A 119 -11.50 4.99 6.51
C SER A 119 -11.01 4.05 5.41
N GLY A 120 -10.71 4.58 4.22
CA GLY A 120 -10.26 3.81 3.07
C GLY A 120 -8.76 3.49 3.12
N THR A 121 -8.15 3.39 1.93
CA THR A 121 -6.69 3.27 1.71
C THR A 121 -5.89 4.12 2.68
N GLY A 122 -4.93 3.52 3.38
CA GLY A 122 -4.05 4.22 4.33
C GLY A 122 -4.76 5.04 5.41
N GLY A 123 -6.01 4.74 5.73
CA GLY A 123 -6.82 5.48 6.70
C GLY A 123 -7.29 6.86 6.19
N ILE A 124 -7.50 7.01 4.88
CA ILE A 124 -8.08 8.23 4.29
C ILE A 124 -9.58 8.31 4.62
N ARG A 125 -10.02 9.44 5.18
CA ARG A 125 -11.43 9.72 5.50
C ARG A 125 -12.13 10.54 4.42
N ASN A 126 -11.43 11.53 3.86
CA ASN A 126 -11.91 12.25 2.68
C ASN A 126 -11.41 11.55 1.43
N TRP A 127 -12.26 10.76 0.78
CA TRP A 127 -11.88 9.92 -0.37
C TRP A 127 -11.59 10.72 -1.66
N LYS A 128 -11.76 12.04 -1.62
CA LYS A 128 -11.35 12.94 -2.70
C LYS A 128 -9.88 13.39 -2.59
N THR A 129 -9.23 13.16 -1.46
CA THR A 129 -7.85 13.56 -1.23
C THR A 129 -6.91 12.36 -1.20
N LEU A 130 -5.65 12.60 -1.51
CA LEU A 130 -4.60 11.60 -1.53
C LEU A 130 -3.55 11.96 -0.47
N LYS A 131 -3.22 11.02 0.42
CA LYS A 131 -2.13 11.20 1.39
C LYS A 131 -0.76 11.11 0.69
N CYS A 132 -0.54 10.00 0.01
CA CYS A 132 0.63 9.73 -0.81
C CYS A 132 0.29 8.68 -1.87
N LEU A 133 1.02 8.69 -2.98
CA LEU A 133 0.87 7.78 -4.11
C LEU A 133 1.36 6.37 -3.78
N HIS A 134 2.27 6.20 -2.81
CA HIS A 134 2.79 4.88 -2.40
C HIS A 134 1.70 3.95 -1.91
N LEU A 135 0.72 4.48 -1.15
CA LEU A 135 -0.40 3.71 -0.61
C LEU A 135 -1.27 3.14 -1.73
N HIS A 136 -1.60 3.98 -2.71
CA HIS A 136 -2.45 3.59 -3.83
C HIS A 136 -1.73 2.61 -4.77
N LEU A 137 -0.42 2.82 -5.00
CA LEU A 137 0.38 1.86 -5.73
C LEU A 137 0.45 0.51 -4.99
N ALA A 138 0.64 0.52 -3.67
CA ALA A 138 0.67 -0.72 -2.89
C ALA A 138 -0.66 -1.50 -3.00
N ASP A 139 -1.80 -0.82 -2.87
CA ASP A 139 -3.12 -1.43 -3.07
C ASP A 139 -3.26 -2.07 -4.46
N TYR A 140 -2.88 -1.32 -5.50
CA TYR A 140 -2.96 -1.81 -6.88
C TYR A 140 -2.09 -3.04 -7.12
N LEU A 141 -0.83 -3.00 -6.65
CA LEU A 141 0.10 -4.12 -6.79
C LEU A 141 -0.30 -5.33 -5.94
N ALA A 142 -1.11 -5.15 -4.89
CA ALA A 142 -1.70 -6.22 -4.07
C ALA A 142 -3.04 -6.75 -4.63
N GLY A 143 -3.48 -6.27 -5.80
CA GLY A 143 -4.65 -6.78 -6.50
C GLY A 143 -5.97 -6.05 -6.23
N ILE A 144 -5.95 -4.90 -5.55
CA ILE A 144 -7.11 -4.00 -5.51
C ILE A 144 -7.17 -3.24 -6.84
N ASP A 145 -8.35 -3.08 -7.46
CA ASP A 145 -8.53 -2.22 -8.65
C ASP A 145 -8.49 -0.72 -8.24
N ASN A 146 -7.35 -0.27 -7.73
CA ASN A 146 -7.12 1.10 -7.28
C ASN A 146 -6.69 1.96 -8.49
N PRO A 147 -7.54 2.86 -9.01
CA PRO A 147 -7.27 3.57 -10.26
C PRO A 147 -6.13 4.59 -10.12
N ILE A 148 -5.85 5.10 -8.92
CA ILE A 148 -4.67 5.94 -8.68
C ILE A 148 -3.41 5.09 -8.75
N GLY A 149 -3.42 3.90 -8.14
CA GLY A 149 -2.31 2.96 -8.21
C GLY A 149 -2.01 2.52 -9.64
N GLU A 150 -3.05 2.30 -10.44
CA GLU A 150 -2.94 2.03 -11.89
C GLU A 150 -2.24 3.18 -12.63
N LEU A 151 -2.68 4.43 -12.41
CA LEU A 151 -2.05 5.61 -13.02
C LEU A 151 -0.58 5.74 -12.62
N VAL A 152 -0.28 5.64 -11.32
CA VAL A 152 1.09 5.71 -10.79
C VAL A 152 1.93 4.60 -11.41
N TYR A 153 1.43 3.38 -11.42
CA TYR A 153 2.12 2.26 -12.05
C TYR A 153 2.45 2.63 -13.48
N ASN A 154 1.49 3.05 -14.30
CA ASN A 154 1.70 3.38 -15.72
C ASN A 154 2.69 4.53 -15.97
N GLN A 155 2.87 5.48 -15.04
CA GLN A 155 3.86 6.55 -15.15
C GLN A 155 5.31 6.10 -14.90
N ILE A 156 5.51 5.03 -14.13
CA ILE A 156 6.87 4.55 -13.82
C ILE A 156 7.42 3.80 -15.03
N GLU A 157 8.45 4.31 -15.71
CA GLU A 157 9.00 3.60 -16.88
C GLU A 157 9.65 2.25 -16.51
N LYS A 158 10.52 2.26 -15.49
CA LYS A 158 11.22 1.08 -15.00
C LYS A 158 10.54 0.56 -13.74
N LYS A 159 9.73 -0.51 -13.86
CA LYS A 159 9.01 -1.11 -12.71
C LYS A 159 9.93 -1.84 -11.74
N GLU A 160 11.10 -2.24 -12.21
CA GLU A 160 12.11 -2.91 -11.39
C GLU A 160 13.47 -2.25 -11.59
N CYS A 161 14.33 -2.34 -10.59
CA CYS A 161 15.72 -1.88 -10.67
C CYS A 161 16.54 -2.79 -11.61
N GLY A 162 17.54 -2.25 -12.29
CA GLY A 162 18.39 -3.04 -13.20
C GLY A 162 19.47 -3.88 -12.49
N GLU A 163 19.89 -3.50 -11.29
CA GLU A 163 21.08 -4.08 -10.62
C GLU A 163 20.76 -4.80 -9.31
N CYS A 164 19.50 -5.21 -9.08
CA CYS A 164 19.06 -5.83 -7.84
C CYS A 164 19.53 -5.08 -6.58
N TYR A 165 18.96 -3.90 -6.28
CA TYR A 165 19.36 -3.12 -5.10
C TYR A 165 19.27 -3.93 -3.79
N CYS A 166 18.28 -4.82 -3.69
CA CYS A 166 18.05 -5.63 -2.51
C CYS A 166 19.03 -6.81 -2.36
N CYS A 167 19.80 -7.16 -3.40
CA CYS A 167 20.84 -8.19 -3.31
C CYS A 167 22.01 -7.78 -2.40
N LYS A 168 22.17 -6.47 -2.15
CA LYS A 168 23.24 -5.89 -1.32
C LYS A 168 22.76 -5.55 0.10
N LEU A 169 21.49 -5.80 0.43
CA LEU A 169 20.90 -5.46 1.72
C LEU A 169 21.23 -6.49 2.79
#